data_AF-A0A915J1S9-F1
#
_entry.id   AF-A0A915J1S9-F1
#
_cell.length_a   1.000
_cell.length_b   1.000
_cell.length_c   1.000
_cell.angle_alpha   90.00
_cell.angle_beta   90.00
_cell.angle_gamma   90.00
#
_symmetry.space_group_name_H-M   'P 1'
#
loop_
_entity.id
_entity.type
_entity.pdbx_description
1 polymer ?
#
loop_
_entity_poly.entity_id
_entity_poly.type
_entity_poly.pdbx_seq_one_letter_code
_entity_poly.pdbx_strand_id
1 'polypeptide(L)'
;MQGKEKANVIRPIDYETVTTFEEPYVSFIKSLWMDAGILEAYDRRREYQLTDSAKYYLSDIDRLTQPNYLPTEQDILRVRVPTTGIIEYPFDLEQIIF
;
A
#
# COMPACT_ATOMS: atom_id res chain seq x y z
N MET A 1 -23.87 4.02 7.17
CA MET A 1 -24.29 2.88 6.32
C MET A 1 -23.50 2.78 5.01
N GLN A 2 -23.05 3.90 4.40
CA GLN A 2 -22.38 3.89 3.10
C GLN A 2 -20.93 3.35 3.09
N GLY A 3 -20.14 3.55 4.14
CA GLY A 3 -18.77 2.99 4.21
C GLY A 3 -18.74 1.47 4.21
N LYS A 4 -19.73 0.82 4.83
CA LYS A 4 -19.84 -0.65 4.89
C LYS A 4 -20.11 -1.25 3.50
N GLU A 5 -20.90 -0.58 2.67
CA GLU A 5 -21.18 -1.01 1.30
C GLU A 5 -19.91 -0.96 0.43
N LYS A 6 -19.15 0.15 0.50
CA LYS A 6 -17.87 0.30 -0.21
C LYS A 6 -16.85 -0.76 0.24
N ALA A 7 -16.75 -1.00 1.54
CA ALA A 7 -15.87 -2.03 2.09
C ALA A 7 -16.27 -3.45 1.64
N ASN A 8 -17.58 -3.75 1.54
CA ASN A 8 -18.06 -5.04 1.06
C ASN A 8 -17.69 -5.33 -0.39
N VAL A 9 -17.49 -4.30 -1.22
CA VAL A 9 -17.02 -4.45 -2.60
C VAL A 9 -15.52 -4.72 -2.65
N ILE A 10 -14.72 -4.06 -1.80
CA ILE A 10 -13.26 -4.22 -1.80
C ILE A 10 -12.80 -5.51 -1.12
N ARG A 11 -13.45 -5.89 -0.02
CA ARG A 11 -13.06 -7.03 0.82
C ARG A 11 -12.87 -8.38 0.08
N PRO A 12 -13.73 -8.79 -0.87
CA PRO A 12 -13.58 -10.07 -1.55
C PRO A 12 -12.56 -10.05 -2.69
N ILE A 13 -11.94 -8.91 -3.01
CA ILE A 13 -10.98 -8.81 -4.11
C ILE A 13 -9.71 -9.58 -3.73
N ASP A 14 -9.31 -10.49 -4.61
CA ASP A 14 -8.02 -11.15 -4.52
C ASP A 14 -6.92 -10.23 -5.04
N TYR A 15 -6.05 -9.76 -4.13
CA TYR A 15 -4.98 -8.82 -4.44
C TYR A 15 -3.93 -9.40 -5.39
N GLU A 16 -3.80 -10.73 -5.49
CA GLU A 16 -2.84 -11.38 -6.39
C GLU A 16 -3.24 -11.27 -7.87
N THR A 17 -4.52 -10.99 -8.13
CA THR A 17 -5.08 -10.87 -9.49
C THR A 17 -5.14 -9.42 -9.98
N VAL A 18 -4.82 -8.45 -9.13
CA VAL A 18 -4.95 -7.02 -9.45
C VAL A 18 -3.85 -6.59 -10.40
N THR A 19 -4.24 -6.13 -11.57
CA THR A 19 -3.31 -5.62 -12.61
C THR A 19 -3.51 -4.14 -12.94
N THR A 20 -4.68 -3.59 -12.60
CA THR A 20 -5.02 -2.18 -12.83
C THR A 20 -5.59 -1.55 -11.56
N PHE A 21 -5.52 -0.22 -11.48
CA PHE A 21 -6.05 0.54 -10.35
C PHE A 21 -7.01 1.64 -10.83
N GLU A 22 -8.28 1.27 -10.95
CA GLU A 22 -9.32 2.06 -11.63
C GLU A 22 -10.57 2.28 -10.76
N GLU A 23 -11.50 3.11 -11.25
CA GLU A 23 -12.82 3.27 -10.64
C GLU A 23 -13.67 1.99 -10.77
N PRO A 24 -14.56 1.68 -9.81
CA PRO A 24 -14.92 2.48 -8.63
C PRO A 24 -14.00 2.26 -7.41
N TYR A 25 -12.98 1.40 -7.51
CA TYR A 25 -12.16 0.99 -6.37
C TYR A 25 -11.37 2.15 -5.77
N VAL A 26 -10.83 3.00 -6.64
CA VAL A 26 -10.11 4.22 -6.25
C VAL A 26 -10.96 5.11 -5.35
N SER A 27 -12.15 5.50 -5.80
CA SER A 27 -13.04 6.36 -5.02
C SER A 27 -13.52 5.69 -3.73
N PHE A 28 -13.67 4.36 -3.73
CA PHE A 28 -14.05 3.62 -2.53
C PHE A 28 -12.93 3.61 -1.49
N ILE A 29 -11.69 3.33 -1.88
CA ILE A 29 -10.54 3.33 -0.96
C ILE A 29 -10.29 4.75 -0.43
N LYS A 30 -10.33 5.79 -1.29
CA LYS A 30 -10.21 7.19 -0.86
C LYS A 30 -11.30 7.55 0.15
N SER A 31 -12.54 7.18 -0.13
CA SER A 31 -13.66 7.44 0.78
C SER A 31 -13.53 6.70 2.11
N LEU A 32 -12.98 5.49 2.12
CA LEU A 32 -12.76 4.74 3.36
C LEU A 32 -11.62 5.36 4.16
N TRP A 33 -10.53 5.81 3.51
CA TRP A 33 -9.41 6.43 4.21
C TRP A 33 -9.78 7.76 4.87
N MET A 34 -10.75 8.50 4.31
CA MET A 34 -11.27 9.73 4.92
C MET A 34 -12.30 9.49 6.03
N ASP A 35 -12.75 8.25 6.23
CA ASP A 35 -13.74 7.94 7.27
C ASP A 35 -13.10 8.03 8.67
N ALA A 36 -13.76 8.74 9.58
CA ALA A 36 -13.26 8.94 10.94
C ALA A 36 -13.04 7.63 11.69
N GLY A 37 -13.88 6.61 11.47
CA GLY A 37 -13.72 5.30 12.11
C GLY A 37 -12.51 4.53 11.56
N ILE A 38 -12.19 4.68 10.28
CA ILE A 38 -10.97 4.09 9.69
C ILE A 38 -9.72 4.81 10.18
N LEU A 39 -9.77 6.14 10.33
CA LEU A 39 -8.66 6.91 10.90
C LEU A 39 -8.43 6.54 12.38
N GLU A 40 -9.49 6.38 13.17
CA GLU A 40 -9.39 5.90 14.55
C GLU A 40 -8.81 4.47 14.62
N ALA A 41 -9.25 3.58 13.72
CA ALA A 41 -8.68 2.24 13.62
C ALA A 41 -7.17 2.30 13.29
N TYR A 42 -6.77 3.18 12.37
CA TYR A 42 -5.36 3.40 12.02
C TYR A 42 -4.53 3.94 13.19
N ASP A 43 -5.08 4.80 14.05
CA ASP A 43 -4.38 5.24 15.26
C ASP A 43 -4.12 4.07 16.23
N ARG A 44 -5.02 3.08 16.24
CA ARG A 44 -4.93 1.82 16.98
C ARG A 44 -4.21 0.71 16.21
N ARG A 45 -3.50 1.01 15.11
CA ARG A 45 -2.79 0.03 14.26
C ARG A 45 -1.81 -0.90 14.97
N ARG A 46 -1.42 -0.60 16.22
CA ARG A 46 -0.57 -1.48 17.05
C ARG A 46 -1.31 -2.73 17.55
N GLU A 47 -2.63 -2.74 17.49
CA GLU A 47 -3.48 -3.83 17.95
C GLU A 47 -3.64 -4.95 16.91
N TYR A 48 -3.22 -4.72 15.65
CA TYR A 48 -3.34 -5.67 14.54
C TYR A 48 -2.17 -5.53 13.57
N GLN A 49 -2.07 -6.45 12.61
CA GLN A 49 -1.01 -6.40 11.60
C GLN A 49 -1.40 -5.43 10.49
N LEU A 50 -0.73 -4.28 10.44
CA LEU A 50 -0.83 -3.31 9.36
C LEU A 50 0.56 -2.97 8.86
N THR A 51 0.72 -2.83 7.53
CA THR A 51 1.99 -2.43 6.94
C THR A 51 2.36 -0.99 7.33
N ASP A 52 3.62 -0.76 7.72
CA ASP A 52 4.08 0.58 8.11
C ASP A 52 3.94 1.62 6.99
N SER A 53 4.05 1.17 5.74
CA SER A 53 3.87 2.00 4.53
C SER A 53 2.42 2.31 4.21
N ALA A 54 1.43 1.79 4.95
CA ALA A 54 0.01 1.98 4.63
C ALA A 54 -0.35 3.47 4.51
N LYS A 55 0.06 4.30 5.48
CA LYS A 55 -0.22 5.75 5.44
C LYS A 55 0.46 6.45 4.28
N TYR A 56 1.66 6.02 3.88
CA TYR A 56 2.40 6.61 2.77
C TYR A 56 1.62 6.46 1.45
N TYR A 57 1.11 5.26 1.17
CA TYR A 57 0.30 5.02 -0.04
C TYR A 57 -1.12 5.58 0.06
N LEU A 58 -1.80 5.40 1.20
CA LEU A 58 -3.20 5.79 1.35
C LEU A 58 -3.40 7.30 1.46
N SER A 59 -2.40 8.05 1.92
CA SER A 59 -2.48 9.53 1.96
C SER A 59 -2.23 10.17 0.60
N ASP A 60 -1.66 9.43 -0.36
CA ASP A 60 -1.28 9.94 -1.68
C ASP A 60 -1.81 9.04 -2.80
N ILE A 61 -3.06 8.58 -2.65
CA ILE A 61 -3.73 7.72 -3.64
C ILE A 61 -3.86 8.45 -4.97
N ASP A 62 -4.07 9.77 -4.97
CA ASP A 62 -4.20 10.56 -6.19
C ASP A 62 -3.00 10.40 -7.13
N ARG A 63 -1.77 10.38 -6.58
CA ARG A 63 -0.55 10.12 -7.35
C ARG A 63 -0.52 8.70 -7.91
N LEU A 64 -0.91 7.70 -7.13
CA LEU A 64 -0.94 6.29 -7.55
C LEU A 64 -1.96 6.03 -8.66
N THR A 65 -3.00 6.87 -8.75
CA THR A 65 -4.10 6.71 -9.72
C THR A 65 -3.90 7.50 -11.01
N GLN A 66 -2.76 8.20 -11.16
CA GLN A 66 -2.46 8.90 -12.40
C GLN A 66 -2.28 7.89 -13.55
N PRO A 67 -2.83 8.15 -14.75
CA PRO A 67 -2.69 7.25 -15.89
C PRO A 67 -1.24 6.93 -16.29
N ASN A 68 -0.32 7.83 -15.96
CA ASN A 68 1.11 7.73 -16.21
C ASN A 68 1.92 7.58 -14.91
N TYR A 69 1.33 6.96 -13.89
CA TYR A 69 2.00 6.71 -12.61
C TYR A 69 3.32 5.96 -12.84
N LEU A 70 4.42 6.58 -12.41
CA LEU A 70 5.74 5.98 -12.35
C LEU A 70 6.18 5.92 -10.88
N PRO A 71 6.46 4.72 -10.34
CA PRO A 71 6.96 4.60 -8.97
C PRO A 71 8.25 5.38 -8.78
N THR A 72 8.31 6.12 -7.68
CA THR A 72 9.52 6.78 -7.20
C THR A 72 10.44 5.77 -6.51
N GLU A 73 11.71 6.13 -6.33
CA GLU A 73 12.62 5.34 -5.49
C GLU A 73 12.06 5.11 -4.09
N GLN A 74 11.33 6.11 -3.55
CA GLN A 74 10.71 5.99 -2.24
C GLN A 74 9.57 4.97 -2.22
N ASP A 75 8.80 4.83 -3.30
CA ASP A 75 7.79 3.77 -3.43
C ASP A 75 8.47 2.39 -3.46
N ILE A 76 9.56 2.26 -4.23
CA ILE A 76 10.33 1.02 -4.34
C ILE A 76 10.88 0.60 -2.97
N LEU A 77 11.41 1.53 -2.17
CA LEU A 77 11.92 1.24 -0.83
C LEU A 77 10.81 0.92 0.19
N ARG A 78 9.57 1.35 -0.06
CA ARG A 78 8.42 1.20 0.86
C ARG A 78 7.56 0.00 0.54
N VAL A 79 7.70 -0.59 -0.64
CA VAL A 79 6.94 -1.78 -1.05
C VAL A 79 7.26 -2.95 -0.14
N ARG A 80 6.24 -3.70 0.26
CA ARG A 80 6.41 -4.87 1.12
C ARG A 80 6.40 -6.12 0.26
N VAL A 81 7.57 -6.74 0.12
CA VAL A 81 7.70 -8.10 -0.41
C VAL A 81 8.29 -8.97 0.70
N PRO A 82 7.56 -9.98 1.20
CA PRO A 82 8.12 -10.92 2.16
C PRO A 82 9.29 -11.69 1.55
N THR A 83 10.44 -11.70 2.23
CA THR A 83 11.56 -12.56 1.84
C THR A 83 11.22 -14.01 2.15
N THR A 84 11.36 -14.89 1.17
CA THR A 84 11.19 -16.34 1.34
C THR A 84 12.52 -17.05 1.10
N GLY A 85 13.00 -17.81 2.09
CA GLY A 85 14.25 -18.54 1.99
C GLY A 85 15.50 -17.65 2.14
N ILE A 86 16.63 -18.16 1.67
CA ILE A 86 17.93 -17.47 1.69
C ILE A 86 18.17 -16.93 0.28
N ILE A 87 18.49 -15.64 0.19
CA ILE A 87 18.80 -14.95 -1.07
C ILE A 87 20.12 -14.21 -0.89
N GLU A 88 21.09 -14.49 -1.75
CA GLU A 88 22.39 -13.82 -1.77
C GLU A 88 22.43 -12.78 -2.89
N TYR A 89 22.86 -11.57 -2.54
CA TYR A 89 23.09 -10.47 -3.47
C TYR A 89 24.56 -10.04 -3.37
N PRO A 90 25.44 -10.53 -4.26
CA PRO A 90 26.84 -10.11 -4.27
C PRO A 90 26.95 -8.67 -4.81
N PHE A 91 27.73 -7.83 -4.11
CA PHE A 91 28.06 -6.48 -4.54
C PHE A 91 29.58 -6.32 -4.55
N ASP A 92 30.13 -5.89 -5.68
CA ASP A 92 31.54 -5.52 -5.78
C ASP A 92 31.71 -4.04 -5.40
N LEU A 93 32.49 -3.78 -4.34
CA LEU A 93 32.81 -2.44 -3.87
C LEU A 93 34.28 -2.15 -4.20
N GLU A 94 34.56 -1.07 -4.92
CA GLU A 94 35.93 -0.71 -5.35
C GLU A 94 36.88 -0.46 -4.16
N GLN A 95 36.35 0.00 -3.03
CA GLN A 95 37.12 0.22 -1.80
C GLN A 95 36.29 -0.23 -0.58
N ILE A 96 36.78 -1.28 0.10
CA ILE A 96 36.31 -1.65 1.43
C ILE A 96 37.16 -0.86 2.43
N ILE A 97 36.65 0.27 2.90
CA ILE A 97 37.30 1.07 3.95
C ILE A 97 36.83 0.51 5.30
N PHE A 98 37.76 -0.04 6.09
CA PHE A 98 37.55 -0.48 7.48
C PHE A 98 37.86 0.65 8.46
#